data_AF-A0A949YMC4-F1
#
_entry.id   AF-A0A949YMC4-F1
#
_cell.length_a   1.000
_cell.length_b   1.000
_cell.length_c   1.000
_cell.angle_alpha   90.00
_cell.angle_beta   90.00
_cell.angle_gamma   90.00
#
_symmetry.space_group_name_H-M   'P 1'
#
loop_
_entity.id
_entity.type
_entity.pdbx_description
1 polymer ?
#
loop_
_entity_poly.entity_id
_entity_poly.type
_entity_poly.pdbx_seq_one_letter_code
_entity_poly.pdbx_strand_id
1 'polypeptide(L)'
;MRRRRTADEVARLPREADRELAKGLNVSDTCRKVGIAQTTYYRWRQQHDPNQVDADRRCRELECEVDRLKRLVAEVLLDKQMLQDIAKKVESPDQQRAPANYLSEQYGVSQRRICRVLGRSRSVLRYRLSRRAEESALSREMKRLARRDPRYGYRRIHALLVRGGWPVNLKRVRRLWNRLGLRRPLRLRKPRKLGPKPGTSANSCVQQPARFKNDVWTCDHCGVQEPIRSSSARSAS
;
A
#
# COMPACT_ATOMS: atom_id res chain seq x y z
N MET A 1 32.27 38.78 69.01
CA MET A 1 31.51 38.01 68.00
C MET A 1 32.49 37.32 67.05
N ARG A 2 32.43 35.99 66.86
CA ARG A 2 33.22 35.33 65.80
C ARG A 2 32.67 35.74 64.43
N ARG A 3 33.54 36.21 63.52
CA ARG A 3 33.15 36.51 62.13
C ARG A 3 32.66 35.21 61.46
N ARG A 4 31.47 35.24 60.85
CA ARG A 4 31.01 34.16 59.97
C ARG A 4 31.81 34.23 58.68
N ARG A 5 32.28 33.07 58.21
CA ARG A 5 32.94 32.97 56.91
C ARG A 5 31.95 33.30 55.79
N THR A 6 32.43 33.98 54.75
CA THR A 6 31.63 34.25 53.54
C THR A 6 31.51 32.99 52.67
N ALA A 7 30.51 32.93 51.79
CA ALA A 7 30.33 31.78 50.89
C ALA A 7 31.58 31.53 50.00
N ASP A 8 32.24 32.60 49.57
CA ASP A 8 33.48 32.53 48.79
C ASP A 8 34.64 31.96 49.61
N GLU A 9 34.78 32.34 50.88
CA GLU A 9 35.78 31.78 51.80
C GLU A 9 35.54 30.27 52.03
N VAL A 10 34.28 29.86 52.14
CA VAL A 10 33.88 28.45 52.32
C VAL A 10 34.30 27.58 51.13
N ALA A 11 34.22 28.11 49.90
CA ALA A 11 34.61 27.39 48.69
C ALA A 11 36.13 27.48 48.39
N ARG A 12 36.76 28.62 48.70
CA ARG A 12 38.17 28.88 48.38
C ARG A 12 39.14 28.16 49.31
N LEU A 13 38.88 28.18 50.62
CA LEU A 13 39.86 27.71 51.61
C LEU A 13 40.08 26.18 51.60
N PRO A 14 39.08 25.32 51.34
CA PRO A 14 39.33 23.88 51.11
C PRO A 14 40.24 23.63 49.89
N ARG A 15 40.05 24.39 48.80
CA ARG A 15 40.88 24.29 47.60
C ARG A 15 42.33 24.72 47.84
N GLU A 16 42.53 25.74 48.66
CA GLU A 16 43.88 26.15 49.10
C GLU A 16 44.53 25.07 50.00
N ALA A 17 43.76 24.47 50.92
CA ALA A 17 44.24 23.37 51.73
C ALA A 17 44.61 22.13 50.90
N ASP A 18 43.82 21.79 49.86
CA ASP A 18 44.10 20.67 48.95
C ASP A 18 45.38 20.90 48.14
N ARG A 19 45.69 22.15 47.75
CA ARG A 19 46.95 22.51 47.08
C ARG A 19 48.16 22.36 48.00
N GLU A 20 48.03 22.71 49.28
CA GLU A 20 49.11 22.54 50.25
C GLU A 20 49.31 21.06 50.63
N LEU A 21 48.23 20.27 50.66
CA LEU A 21 48.29 18.82 50.80
C LEU A 21 49.00 18.15 49.63
N ALA A 22 48.77 18.63 48.39
CA ALA A 22 49.47 18.13 47.21
C ALA A 22 51.00 18.40 47.24
N LYS A 23 51.46 19.37 48.04
CA LYS A 23 52.89 19.63 48.30
C LYS A 23 53.49 18.67 49.36
N GLY A 24 52.71 17.75 49.90
CA GLY A 24 53.14 16.75 50.88
C GLY A 24 53.03 17.17 52.35
N LEU A 25 52.38 18.30 52.66
CA LEU A 25 52.13 18.72 54.05
C LEU A 25 51.03 17.87 54.69
N ASN A 26 51.11 17.68 56.02
CA ASN A 26 50.07 16.96 56.76
C ASN A 26 48.79 17.82 56.90
N VAL A 27 47.63 17.17 56.98
CA VAL A 27 46.29 17.79 57.11
C VAL A 27 46.21 18.72 58.32
N SER A 28 46.89 18.37 59.42
CA SER A 28 46.91 19.21 60.63
C SER A 28 47.61 20.54 60.40
N ASP A 29 48.76 20.51 59.72
CA ASP A 29 49.58 21.70 59.49
C ASP A 29 49.00 22.59 58.39
N THR A 30 48.36 22.00 57.37
CA THR A 30 47.62 22.75 56.36
C THR A 30 46.38 23.44 56.95
N CYS A 31 45.61 22.76 57.80
CA CYS A 31 44.46 23.36 58.50
C CYS A 31 44.88 24.52 59.41
N ARG A 32 46.01 24.41 60.11
CA ARG A 32 46.58 25.52 60.91
C ARG A 32 47.02 26.69 60.05
N LYS A 33 47.68 26.45 58.91
CA LYS A 33 48.12 27.50 57.97
C LYS A 33 46.96 28.26 57.32
N VAL A 34 45.90 27.55 56.95
CA VAL A 34 44.69 28.12 56.31
C VAL A 34 43.73 28.70 57.36
N GLY A 35 43.95 28.42 58.66
CA GLY A 35 43.14 28.93 59.76
C GLY A 35 41.78 28.26 59.89
N ILE A 36 41.68 26.95 59.64
CA ILE A 36 40.44 26.16 59.71
C ILE A 36 40.63 24.99 60.68
N ALA A 37 39.56 24.59 61.38
CA ALA A 37 39.55 23.30 62.08
C ALA A 37 39.52 22.13 61.09
N GLN A 38 40.22 21.03 61.40
CA GLN A 38 40.24 19.82 60.56
C GLN A 38 38.84 19.27 60.25
N THR A 39 37.94 19.30 61.23
CA THR A 39 36.55 18.85 61.07
C THR A 39 35.80 19.67 60.03
N THR A 40 36.01 20.99 60.00
CA THR A 40 35.43 21.89 59.01
C THR A 40 36.03 21.66 57.63
N TYR A 41 37.34 21.39 57.53
CA TYR A 41 38.00 21.03 56.27
C TYR A 41 37.37 19.78 55.65
N TYR A 42 37.27 18.67 56.38
CA TYR A 42 36.66 17.44 55.87
C TYR A 42 35.20 17.63 55.49
N ARG A 43 34.42 18.34 56.32
CA ARG A 43 33.00 18.62 56.04
C ARG A 43 32.82 19.47 54.77
N TRP A 44 33.59 20.54 54.61
CA TRP A 44 33.49 21.40 53.43
C TRP A 44 34.04 20.74 52.17
N ARG A 45 35.13 19.97 52.29
CA ARG A 45 35.65 19.17 51.19
C ARG A 45 34.63 18.16 50.70
N GLN A 46 33.90 17.49 51.60
CA GLN A 46 32.83 16.58 51.22
C GLN A 46 31.65 17.30 50.53
N GLN A 47 31.32 18.53 50.94
CA GLN A 47 30.21 19.31 50.36
C GLN A 47 30.56 19.99 49.03
N HIS A 48 31.84 20.24 48.78
CA HIS A 48 32.31 21.04 47.64
C HIS A 48 33.40 20.35 46.82
N ASP A 49 33.52 19.03 46.90
CA ASP A 49 34.45 18.25 46.07
C ASP A 49 34.10 18.50 44.59
N PRO A 50 34.99 19.13 43.80
CA PRO A 50 34.75 19.42 42.40
C PRO A 50 34.39 18.15 41.61
N ASN A 51 35.01 17.02 41.94
CA ASN A 51 34.76 15.76 41.27
C ASN A 51 33.36 15.22 41.54
N GLN A 52 32.85 15.40 42.77
CA GLN A 52 31.50 15.00 43.14
C GLN A 52 30.45 15.90 42.47
N VAL A 53 30.68 17.22 42.46
CA VAL A 53 29.78 18.19 41.80
C VAL A 53 29.71 17.93 40.29
N ASP A 54 30.84 17.61 39.66
CA ASP A 54 30.89 17.24 38.24
C ASP A 54 30.22 15.89 37.97
N ALA A 55 30.37 14.91 38.87
CA ALA A 55 29.67 13.62 38.78
C ALA A 55 28.15 13.81 38.89
N ASP A 56 27.67 14.57 39.88
CA ASP A 56 26.26 14.86 40.09
C ASP A 56 25.65 15.58 38.88
N ARG A 57 26.39 16.51 38.28
CA ARG A 57 25.97 17.19 37.05
C ARG A 57 25.83 16.22 35.88
N ARG A 58 26.83 15.35 35.65
CA ARG A 58 26.78 14.32 34.60
C ARG A 58 25.62 13.35 34.82
N CYS A 59 25.36 12.94 36.07
CA CYS A 59 24.22 12.11 36.41
C CYS A 59 22.89 12.77 35.99
N ARG A 60 22.69 14.05 36.31
CA ARG A 60 21.48 14.78 35.90
C ARG A 60 21.35 14.93 34.38
N GLU A 61 22.46 15.18 33.69
CA GLU A 61 22.49 15.27 32.22
C GLU A 61 22.10 13.92 31.59
N LEU A 62 22.64 12.82 32.10
CA LEU A 62 22.29 11.46 31.66
C LEU A 62 20.84 11.10 31.98
N GLU A 63 20.33 11.48 33.16
CA GLU A 63 18.92 11.28 33.52
C GLU A 63 17.98 12.02 32.56
N CYS A 64 18.31 13.29 32.23
CA CYS A 64 17.57 14.06 31.23
C CYS A 64 17.56 13.37 29.86
N GLU A 65 18.70 12.83 29.41
CA GLU A 65 18.80 12.10 28.15
C GLU A 65 18.07 10.76 28.18
N VAL A 66 18.12 10.03 29.30
CA VAL A 66 17.34 8.79 29.47
C VAL A 66 15.85 9.08 29.35
N ASP A 67 15.35 10.15 29.97
CA ASP A 67 13.94 10.53 29.86
C ASP A 67 13.57 10.98 28.45
N ARG A 68 14.45 11.71 27.77
CA ARG A 68 14.27 12.08 26.36
C ARG A 68 14.21 10.84 25.47
N LEU A 69 15.14 9.91 25.63
CA LEU A 69 15.22 8.67 24.86
C LEU A 69 14.01 7.77 25.12
N LYS A 70 13.56 7.64 26.37
CA LYS A 70 12.34 6.89 26.71
C LYS A 70 11.13 7.43 25.95
N ARG A 71 10.97 8.75 25.85
CA ARG A 71 9.88 9.38 25.09
C ARG A 71 9.97 9.06 23.59
N LEU A 72 11.16 9.18 23.00
CA LEU A 72 11.38 8.89 21.58
C LEU A 72 11.16 7.41 21.25
N VAL A 73 11.68 6.52 22.11
CA VAL A 73 11.50 5.07 21.96
C VAL A 73 10.02 4.70 22.06
N ALA A 74 9.27 5.26 23.02
CA ALA A 74 7.84 5.03 23.13
C ALA A 74 7.08 5.49 21.88
N GLU A 75 7.45 6.64 21.30
CA GLU A 75 6.83 7.14 20.06
C GLU A 75 7.07 6.20 18.88
N VAL A 76 8.32 5.78 18.66
CA VAL A 76 8.70 4.90 17.54
C VAL A 76 8.13 3.48 17.72
N LEU A 77 8.09 2.96 18.96
CA LEU A 77 7.52 1.65 19.24
C LEU A 77 6.01 1.61 18.95
N LEU A 78 5.27 2.67 19.27
CA LEU A 78 3.86 2.78 18.91
C LEU A 78 3.68 2.75 17.38
N ASP A 79 4.50 3.51 16.65
CA ASP A 79 4.46 3.53 15.18
C ASP A 79 4.79 2.15 14.59
N LYS A 80 5.76 1.42 15.17
CA LYS A 80 6.09 0.04 14.79
C LYS A 80 4.93 -0.93 15.04
N GLN A 81 4.28 -0.85 16.20
CA GLN A 81 3.12 -1.69 16.53
C GLN A 81 1.98 -1.47 15.53
N MET A 82 1.67 -0.20 15.22
CA MET A 82 0.67 0.14 14.21
C MET A 82 0.99 -0.52 12.86
N LEU A 83 2.24 -0.47 12.40
CA LEU A 83 2.64 -1.10 11.13
C LEU A 83 2.50 -2.63 11.15
N GLN A 84 2.89 -3.28 12.23
CA GLN A 84 2.77 -4.73 12.38
C GLN A 84 1.30 -5.18 12.37
N ASP A 85 0.42 -4.44 13.03
CA ASP A 85 -1.02 -4.71 13.04
C ASP A 85 -1.64 -4.60 11.65
N ILE A 86 -1.24 -3.60 10.87
CA ILE A 86 -1.69 -3.43 9.49
C ILE A 86 -1.20 -4.56 8.61
N ALA A 87 0.08 -4.94 8.75
CA ALA A 87 0.66 -6.03 7.98
C ALA A 87 -0.07 -7.36 8.21
N LYS A 88 -0.54 -7.61 9.43
CA LYS A 88 -1.37 -8.80 9.76
C LYS A 88 -2.79 -8.73 9.21
N LYS A 89 -3.35 -7.53 8.99
CA LYS A 89 -4.77 -7.34 8.65
C LYS A 89 -5.06 -7.01 7.19
N VAL A 90 -4.06 -6.61 6.39
CA VAL A 90 -4.29 -6.05 5.05
C VAL A 90 -3.63 -6.89 3.97
N GLU A 91 -4.43 -7.67 3.25
CA GLU A 91 -3.97 -8.51 2.13
C GLU A 91 -4.17 -7.84 0.75
N SER A 92 -4.78 -6.65 0.65
CA SER A 92 -5.09 -6.04 -0.67
C SER A 92 -5.05 -4.50 -0.74
N PRO A 93 -4.47 -3.90 -1.82
CA PRO A 93 -4.39 -2.45 -2.02
C PRO A 93 -5.73 -1.70 -2.09
N ASP A 94 -6.84 -2.37 -2.43
CA ASP A 94 -8.15 -1.73 -2.57
C ASP A 94 -8.78 -1.36 -1.21
N GLN A 95 -8.23 -1.90 -0.11
CA GLN A 95 -8.72 -1.68 1.25
C GLN A 95 -7.99 -0.58 2.03
N GLN A 96 -7.06 0.17 1.43
CA GLN A 96 -6.17 1.13 2.12
C GLN A 96 -6.82 2.17 3.06
N ARG A 97 -8.15 2.38 2.98
CA ARG A 97 -8.91 3.24 3.93
C ARG A 97 -9.34 2.54 5.21
N ALA A 98 -9.70 1.25 5.12
CA ALA A 98 -10.13 0.48 6.28
C ALA A 98 -9.04 0.43 7.39
N PRO A 99 -7.74 0.29 7.07
CA PRO A 99 -6.65 0.34 8.04
C PRO A 99 -6.55 1.68 8.74
N ALA A 100 -6.72 2.79 8.00
CA ALA A 100 -6.57 4.12 8.60
C ALA A 100 -7.66 4.44 9.62
N ASN A 101 -8.91 4.05 9.36
CA ASN A 101 -9.99 4.22 10.34
C ASN A 101 -9.78 3.29 11.54
N TYR A 102 -9.45 2.03 11.28
CA TYR A 102 -9.13 1.04 12.32
C TYR A 102 -8.04 1.54 13.28
N LEU A 103 -6.93 2.06 12.77
CA LEU A 103 -5.84 2.57 13.60
C LEU A 103 -6.24 3.79 14.44
N SER A 104 -7.09 4.66 13.89
CA SER A 104 -7.60 5.81 14.62
C SER A 104 -8.48 5.39 15.80
N GLU A 105 -9.28 4.34 15.63
CA GLU A 105 -10.17 3.81 16.66
C GLU A 105 -9.40 3.01 17.73
N GLN A 106 -8.43 2.18 17.33
CA GLN A 106 -7.71 1.32 18.28
C GLN A 106 -6.64 2.07 19.09
N TYR A 107 -5.87 2.95 18.45
CA TYR A 107 -4.71 3.59 19.08
C TYR A 107 -4.96 5.05 19.48
N GLY A 108 -6.14 5.61 19.17
CA GLY A 108 -6.47 7.01 19.49
C GLY A 108 -5.57 8.05 18.81
N VAL A 109 -4.86 7.66 17.75
CA VAL A 109 -3.86 8.51 17.09
C VAL A 109 -4.48 9.42 16.04
N SER A 110 -3.91 10.63 15.89
CA SER A 110 -4.38 11.56 14.87
C SER A 110 -4.17 11.01 13.44
N GLN A 111 -5.07 11.40 12.53
CA GLN A 111 -4.88 11.14 11.09
C GLN A 111 -3.52 11.61 10.55
N ARG A 112 -2.89 12.62 11.18
CA ARG A 112 -1.54 13.09 10.78
C ARG A 112 -0.49 12.01 10.97
N ARG A 113 -0.51 11.39 12.14
CA ARG A 113 0.43 10.36 12.53
C ARG A 113 0.22 9.10 11.70
N ILE A 114 -1.03 8.68 11.54
CA ILE A 114 -1.40 7.53 10.69
C ILE A 114 -0.87 7.69 9.27
N CYS A 115 -1.06 8.86 8.65
CA CYS A 115 -0.55 9.14 7.30
C CYS A 115 0.98 9.06 7.22
N ARG A 116 1.68 9.57 8.23
CA ARG A 116 3.15 9.51 8.32
C ARG A 116 3.64 8.07 8.43
N VAL A 117 3.05 7.30 9.34
CA VAL A 117 3.37 5.89 9.57
C VAL A 117 3.13 5.06 8.31
N LEU A 118 2.00 5.27 7.64
CA LEU A 118 1.65 4.56 6.40
C LEU A 118 2.42 5.04 5.16
N GLY A 119 3.15 6.16 5.23
CA GLY A 119 3.79 6.78 4.07
C GLY A 119 2.80 7.28 3.02
N ARG A 120 1.59 7.70 3.42
CA ARG A 120 0.52 8.12 2.50
C ARG A 120 0.14 9.59 2.69
N SER A 121 -0.27 10.23 1.62
CA SER A 121 -0.79 11.60 1.69
C SER A 121 -2.18 11.63 2.33
N ARG A 122 -2.47 12.71 3.07
CA ARG A 122 -3.78 12.90 3.72
C ARG A 122 -4.93 12.95 2.72
N SER A 123 -4.66 13.37 1.48
CA SER A 123 -5.65 13.44 0.42
C SER A 123 -6.19 12.05 0.08
N VAL A 124 -5.37 10.99 0.14
CA VAL A 124 -5.84 9.61 -0.12
C VAL A 124 -6.87 9.16 0.91
N LEU A 125 -6.62 9.44 2.20
CA LEU A 125 -7.57 9.13 3.28
C LEU A 125 -8.82 10.01 3.22
N ARG A 126 -8.64 11.31 2.98
CA ARG A 126 -9.73 12.30 2.96
C ARG A 126 -10.55 12.26 1.68
N TYR A 127 -10.02 11.65 0.61
CA TYR A 127 -10.73 11.54 -0.65
C TYR A 127 -12.00 10.70 -0.44
N ARG A 128 -13.14 11.35 -0.38
CA ARG A 128 -14.44 10.67 -0.45
C ARG A 128 -14.79 10.52 -1.92
N LEU A 129 -14.97 9.27 -2.36
CA LEU A 129 -15.67 9.02 -3.62
C LEU A 129 -17.07 9.58 -3.45
N SER A 130 -17.34 10.74 -4.04
CA SER A 130 -18.69 11.28 -4.14
C SER A 130 -19.50 10.29 -4.99
N ARG A 131 -20.15 9.33 -4.33
CA ARG A 131 -21.23 8.53 -4.92
C ARG A 131 -22.37 9.52 -5.13
N ARG A 132 -22.32 10.25 -6.25
CA ARG A 132 -23.38 11.20 -6.61
C ARG A 132 -24.72 10.45 -6.54
N ALA A 133 -25.77 11.03 -5.97
CA ALA A 133 -27.11 10.41 -5.95
C ALA A 133 -27.53 9.97 -7.38
N GLU A 134 -27.11 10.73 -8.38
CA GLU A 134 -27.20 10.42 -9.81
C GLU A 134 -26.62 9.06 -10.22
N GLU A 135 -25.61 8.53 -9.52
CA GLU A 135 -25.00 7.22 -9.82
C GLU A 135 -25.99 6.08 -9.59
N SER A 136 -26.89 6.21 -8.61
CA SER A 136 -27.95 5.23 -8.36
C SER A 136 -29.02 5.26 -9.47
N ALA A 137 -29.44 6.45 -9.89
CA ALA A 137 -30.40 6.64 -10.98
C ALA A 137 -29.81 6.18 -12.32
N LEU A 138 -28.57 6.56 -12.62
CA LEU A 138 -27.83 6.12 -13.81
C LEU A 138 -27.62 4.60 -13.83
N SER A 139 -27.29 3.99 -12.69
CA SER A 139 -27.15 2.53 -12.60
C SER A 139 -28.46 1.80 -12.83
N ARG A 140 -29.57 2.34 -12.33
CA ARG A 140 -30.92 1.79 -12.55
C ARG A 140 -31.29 1.86 -14.04
N GLU A 141 -31.03 3.00 -14.66
CA GLU A 141 -31.30 3.22 -16.08
C GLU A 141 -30.41 2.33 -16.98
N MET A 142 -29.13 2.21 -16.64
CA MET A 142 -28.22 1.27 -17.30
C MET A 142 -28.73 -0.18 -17.22
N LYS A 143 -29.22 -0.63 -16.06
CA LYS A 143 -29.81 -1.96 -15.91
C LYS A 143 -31.08 -2.12 -16.75
N ARG A 144 -31.93 -1.09 -16.80
CA ARG A 144 -33.15 -1.06 -17.63
C ARG A 144 -32.81 -1.27 -19.11
N LEU A 145 -31.86 -0.48 -19.63
CA LEU A 145 -31.41 -0.58 -21.03
C LEU A 145 -30.72 -1.92 -21.33
N ALA A 146 -29.89 -2.42 -20.40
CA ALA A 146 -29.22 -3.71 -20.57
C ALA A 146 -30.21 -4.90 -20.59
N ARG A 147 -31.31 -4.82 -19.83
CA ARG A 147 -32.39 -5.81 -19.88
C ARG A 147 -33.19 -5.72 -21.18
N ARG A 148 -33.48 -4.50 -21.65
CA ARG A 148 -34.18 -4.27 -22.92
C ARG A 148 -33.38 -4.81 -24.11
N ASP A 149 -32.06 -4.54 -24.13
CA ASP A 149 -31.17 -4.89 -25.24
C ASP A 149 -29.94 -5.71 -24.77
N PRO A 150 -30.09 -7.01 -24.47
CA PRO A 150 -29.00 -7.82 -23.92
C PRO A 150 -27.76 -7.93 -24.81
N ARG A 151 -27.91 -7.72 -26.13
CA ARG A 151 -26.81 -7.79 -27.11
C ARG A 151 -25.92 -6.55 -27.09
N TYR A 152 -26.36 -5.46 -26.46
CA TYR A 152 -25.65 -4.20 -26.44
C TYR A 152 -24.54 -4.22 -25.39
N GLY A 153 -23.37 -3.69 -25.77
CA GLY A 153 -22.28 -3.43 -24.85
C GLY A 153 -22.31 -2.00 -24.32
N TYR A 154 -21.43 -1.70 -23.37
CA TYR A 154 -21.35 -0.39 -22.72
C TYR A 154 -21.24 0.80 -23.69
N ARG A 155 -20.62 0.63 -24.88
CA ARG A 155 -20.52 1.70 -25.90
C ARG A 155 -21.89 2.05 -26.51
N ARG A 156 -22.74 1.05 -26.75
CA ARG A 156 -24.10 1.28 -27.30
C ARG A 156 -25.05 1.80 -26.23
N ILE A 157 -24.93 1.28 -25.01
CA ILE A 157 -25.70 1.76 -23.87
C ILE A 157 -25.35 3.22 -23.55
N HIS A 158 -24.06 3.61 -23.63
CA HIS A 158 -23.65 5.01 -23.52
C HIS A 158 -24.33 5.92 -24.56
N ALA A 159 -24.39 5.50 -25.83
CA ALA A 159 -25.08 6.28 -26.86
C ALA A 159 -26.58 6.45 -26.58
N LEU A 160 -27.25 5.40 -26.06
CA LEU A 160 -28.65 5.47 -25.66
C LEU A 160 -28.87 6.40 -24.45
N LEU A 161 -27.95 6.38 -23.49
CA LEU A 161 -28.00 7.27 -22.33
C LEU A 161 -27.82 8.73 -22.73
N VAL A 162 -26.85 9.03 -23.61
CA VAL A 162 -26.64 10.39 -24.12
C VAL A 162 -27.87 10.88 -24.90
N ARG A 163 -28.46 10.02 -25.73
CA ARG A 163 -29.72 10.34 -26.43
C ARG A 163 -30.88 10.57 -25.47
N GLY A 164 -30.92 9.86 -24.34
CA GLY A 164 -31.89 10.05 -23.27
C GLY A 164 -31.60 11.24 -22.36
N GLY A 165 -30.68 12.14 -22.73
CA GLY A 165 -30.38 13.37 -22.00
C GLY A 165 -29.41 13.22 -20.83
N TRP A 166 -28.76 12.07 -20.66
CA TRP A 166 -27.80 11.88 -19.57
C TRP A 166 -26.41 12.44 -19.94
N PRO A 167 -25.88 13.45 -19.22
CA PRO A 167 -24.54 14.00 -19.46
C PRO A 167 -23.46 13.09 -18.86
N VAL A 168 -23.23 11.93 -19.48
CA VAL A 168 -22.33 10.89 -18.95
C VAL A 168 -21.15 10.60 -19.88
N ASN A 169 -19.95 10.53 -19.30
CA ASN A 169 -18.74 10.14 -20.02
C ASN A 169 -18.72 8.62 -20.25
N LEU A 170 -18.27 8.18 -21.43
CA LEU A 170 -18.10 6.77 -21.78
C LEU A 170 -17.23 6.00 -20.76
N LYS A 171 -16.17 6.62 -20.21
CA LYS A 171 -15.33 6.02 -19.16
C LYS A 171 -16.13 5.75 -17.87
N ARG A 172 -17.08 6.63 -17.52
CA ARG A 172 -17.98 6.44 -16.35
C ARG A 172 -18.91 5.25 -16.60
N VAL A 173 -19.52 5.17 -17.77
CA VAL A 173 -20.40 4.05 -18.15
C VAL A 173 -19.62 2.73 -18.16
N ARG A 174 -18.41 2.67 -18.73
CA ARG A 174 -17.57 1.46 -18.72
C ARG A 174 -17.25 0.98 -17.30
N ARG A 175 -16.90 1.89 -16.39
CA ARG A 175 -16.62 1.54 -14.98
C ARG A 175 -17.86 0.98 -14.29
N LEU A 176 -19.01 1.64 -14.45
CA LEU A 176 -20.28 1.17 -13.88
C LEU A 176 -20.73 -0.16 -14.49
N TRP A 177 -20.56 -0.33 -15.80
CA TRP A 177 -20.87 -1.57 -16.52
C TRP A 177 -20.12 -2.77 -15.93
N ASN A 178 -18.81 -2.61 -15.71
CA ASN A 178 -17.98 -3.65 -15.10
C ASN A 178 -18.36 -3.88 -13.63
N ARG A 179 -18.59 -2.81 -12.85
CA ARG A 179 -19.00 -2.90 -11.43
C ARG A 179 -20.36 -3.59 -11.25
N LEU A 180 -21.29 -3.34 -12.16
CA LEU A 180 -22.63 -3.95 -12.16
C LEU A 180 -22.62 -5.40 -12.71
N GLY A 181 -21.47 -5.91 -13.15
CA GLY A 181 -21.33 -7.26 -13.70
C GLY A 181 -22.05 -7.47 -15.04
N LEU A 182 -22.43 -6.40 -15.73
CA LEU A 182 -23.12 -6.50 -17.02
C LEU A 182 -22.15 -7.06 -18.06
N ARG A 183 -22.56 -8.10 -18.77
CA ARG A 183 -21.77 -8.71 -19.84
C ARG A 183 -22.64 -8.92 -21.06
N ARG A 184 -22.07 -8.63 -22.22
CA ARG A 184 -22.70 -9.00 -23.49
C ARG A 184 -22.64 -10.52 -23.62
N PRO A 185 -23.76 -11.20 -23.93
CA PRO A 185 -23.74 -12.62 -24.23
C PRO A 185 -22.71 -12.91 -25.33
N LEU A 186 -21.82 -13.86 -25.06
CA LEU A 186 -20.86 -14.31 -26.06
C LEU A 186 -21.64 -14.99 -27.18
N ARG A 187 -21.33 -14.65 -28.44
CA ARG A 187 -21.85 -15.41 -29.57
C ARG A 187 -21.22 -16.80 -29.49
N LEU A 188 -21.99 -17.80 -29.09
CA LEU A 188 -21.58 -19.19 -29.24
C LEU A 188 -21.38 -19.44 -30.74
N ARG A 189 -20.16 -19.82 -31.12
CA ARG A 189 -19.94 -20.35 -32.47
C ARG A 189 -20.77 -21.62 -32.56
N LYS A 190 -21.58 -21.76 -33.61
CA LYS A 190 -22.26 -23.03 -33.88
C LYS A 190 -21.19 -24.11 -33.92
N PRO A 191 -21.33 -25.23 -33.18
CA PRO A 191 -20.37 -26.31 -33.27
C PRO A 191 -20.25 -26.73 -34.74
N ARG A 192 -19.02 -26.91 -35.22
CA ARG A 192 -18.81 -27.55 -36.52
C ARG A 192 -19.46 -28.93 -36.42
N LYS A 193 -20.32 -29.30 -37.38
CA LYS A 193 -20.87 -30.66 -37.45
C LYS A 193 -19.68 -31.63 -37.44
N LEU A 194 -19.60 -32.52 -36.45
CA LEU A 194 -18.55 -33.54 -36.30
C LEU A 194 -18.80 -34.79 -37.16
N GLY A 195 -19.87 -34.80 -37.97
CA GLY A 195 -20.13 -35.87 -38.93
C GLY A 195 -19.51 -35.58 -40.29
N PRO A 196 -19.24 -36.62 -41.11
CA PRO A 196 -18.86 -36.44 -42.50
C PRO A 196 -19.92 -35.56 -43.18
N LYS A 197 -19.47 -34.53 -43.91
CA LYS A 197 -20.40 -33.71 -44.71
C LYS A 197 -21.04 -34.63 -45.75
N PRO A 198 -22.37 -34.59 -45.95
CA PRO A 198 -22.97 -35.26 -47.10
C PRO A 198 -22.25 -34.80 -48.38
N GLY A 199 -21.85 -35.76 -49.23
CA GLY A 199 -21.06 -35.50 -50.43
C GLY A 199 -19.53 -35.60 -50.29
N THR A 200 -18.99 -36.12 -49.18
CA THR A 200 -17.57 -36.46 -49.05
C THR A 200 -17.30 -37.84 -49.68
N SER A 201 -16.10 -38.09 -50.23
CA SER A 201 -15.72 -39.36 -50.89
C SER A 201 -15.94 -40.62 -50.04
N ALA A 202 -15.94 -40.48 -48.71
CA ALA A 202 -16.25 -41.54 -47.76
C ALA A 202 -17.71 -42.06 -47.84
N ASN A 203 -18.64 -41.25 -48.35
CA ASN A 203 -20.04 -41.64 -48.58
C ASN A 203 -20.33 -41.90 -50.07
N SER A 204 -19.29 -42.11 -50.89
CA SER A 204 -19.47 -42.46 -52.30
C SER A 204 -20.01 -43.88 -52.44
N CYS A 205 -20.79 -44.12 -53.49
CA CYS A 205 -21.30 -45.45 -53.84
C CYS A 205 -20.17 -46.47 -54.14
N VAL A 206 -18.95 -45.97 -54.44
CA VAL A 206 -17.75 -46.79 -54.63
C VAL A 206 -17.27 -47.40 -53.31
N GLN A 207 -17.39 -46.65 -52.21
CA GLN A 207 -16.94 -47.09 -50.88
C GLN A 207 -18.07 -47.73 -50.07
N GLN A 208 -19.32 -47.38 -50.33
CA GLN A 208 -20.51 -48.02 -49.74
C GLN A 208 -21.49 -48.44 -50.83
N PRO A 209 -21.39 -49.69 -51.35
CA PRO A 209 -22.31 -50.19 -52.37
C PRO A 209 -23.70 -50.45 -51.79
N ALA A 210 -24.74 -50.25 -52.60
CA ALA A 210 -26.11 -50.52 -52.21
C ALA A 210 -26.34 -52.02 -51.96
N ARG A 211 -26.95 -52.36 -50.82
CA ARG A 211 -27.27 -53.74 -50.44
C ARG A 211 -28.70 -54.12 -50.80
N PHE A 212 -29.60 -53.14 -50.94
CA PHE A 212 -31.00 -53.35 -51.32
C PHE A 212 -31.58 -52.16 -52.10
N LYS A 213 -32.79 -52.34 -52.63
CA LYS A 213 -33.47 -51.31 -53.42
C LYS A 213 -33.74 -50.06 -52.56
N ASN A 214 -33.37 -48.88 -53.06
CA ASN A 214 -33.44 -47.56 -52.40
C ASN A 214 -32.45 -47.33 -51.22
N ASP A 215 -31.39 -48.12 -51.11
CA ASP A 215 -30.41 -48.05 -50.01
C ASP A 215 -29.41 -46.88 -50.15
N VAL A 216 -28.88 -46.64 -51.35
CA VAL A 216 -27.89 -45.57 -51.62
C VAL A 216 -28.39 -44.65 -52.73
N TRP A 217 -28.32 -43.34 -52.49
CA TRP A 217 -28.66 -42.32 -53.48
C TRP A 217 -27.41 -41.91 -54.25
N THR A 218 -27.36 -42.19 -55.55
CA THR A 218 -26.32 -41.68 -56.46
C THR A 218 -26.82 -40.41 -57.14
N CYS A 219 -25.95 -39.39 -57.23
CA CYS A 219 -26.18 -38.28 -58.15
C CYS A 219 -25.55 -38.66 -59.49
N ASP A 220 -26.36 -38.96 -60.50
CA ASP A 220 -25.89 -39.19 -61.86
C ASP A 220 -25.57 -37.83 -62.50
N HIS A 221 -24.37 -37.30 -62.25
CA HIS A 221 -23.92 -36.12 -62.97
C HIS A 221 -23.31 -36.57 -64.30
N CYS A 222 -24.11 -36.55 -65.37
CA CYS A 222 -23.63 -36.70 -66.73
C CYS A 222 -22.72 -35.50 -67.09
N GLY A 223 -21.43 -35.60 -66.76
CA GLY A 223 -20.43 -34.65 -67.20
C GLY A 223 -20.25 -34.76 -68.71
N VAL A 224 -20.69 -33.75 -69.45
CA VAL A 224 -20.34 -33.58 -70.86
C VAL A 224 -18.81 -33.47 -70.94
N GLN A 225 -18.16 -34.46 -71.56
CA GLN A 225 -16.73 -34.40 -71.85
C GLN A 225 -16.50 -33.26 -72.86
N GLU A 226 -15.87 -32.17 -72.43
CA GLU A 226 -15.33 -31.20 -73.38
C GLU A 226 -14.20 -31.86 -74.19
N PRO A 227 -14.21 -31.72 -75.53
CA PRO A 227 -13.18 -32.32 -76.36
C PRO A 227 -11.83 -31.63 -76.14
N ILE A 228 -10.79 -32.44 -76.00
CA ILE A 228 -9.38 -32.06 -75.87
C ILE A 228 -9.03 -31.09 -77.02
N ARG A 229 -8.71 -29.83 -76.71
CA ARG A 229 -8.16 -28.89 -77.70
C ARG A 229 -6.77 -29.37 -78.12
N SER A 230 -6.67 -29.87 -79.34
CA SER A 230 -5.40 -30.18 -80.00
C SER A 230 -4.56 -28.91 -80.19
N SER A 231 -3.38 -28.90 -79.60
CA SER A 231 -2.31 -27.94 -79.87
C SER A 231 -1.84 -28.10 -81.32
N SER A 232 -2.14 -27.14 -82.20
CA SER A 232 -1.54 -27.07 -83.53
C SER A 232 -0.27 -26.26 -83.50
N ALA A 233 0.79 -26.87 -84.03
CA ALA A 233 2.16 -26.40 -84.09
C ALA A 233 2.34 -25.11 -84.92
N ARG A 234 3.44 -24.43 -84.58
CA ARG A 234 4.04 -23.28 -85.27
C ARG A 234 4.42 -23.64 -86.71
N SER A 235 4.15 -22.74 -87.64
CA SER A 235 4.72 -22.73 -89.00
C SER A 235 5.65 -21.54 -89.12
N ALA A 236 6.88 -21.80 -89.59
CA ALA A 236 7.92 -20.82 -89.85
C ALA A 236 7.62 -19.99 -91.11
N SER A 237 8.09 -18.75 -91.11
CA SER A 237 8.42 -17.95 -92.29
C SER A 237 9.67 -17.15 -91.96
#